data_AF-A0A0V1DFV5-F1
#
_entry.id   AF-A0A0V1DFV5-F1
#
_cell.length_a   1.000
_cell.length_b   1.000
_cell.length_c   1.000
_cell.angle_alpha   90.00
_cell.angle_beta   90.00
_cell.angle_gamma   90.00
#
_symmetry.space_group_name_H-M   'P 1'
#
loop_
_entity.id
_entity.type
_entity.pdbx_description
1 polymer ?
#
loop_
_entity_poly.entity_id
_entity_poly.type
_entity_poly.pdbx_seq_one_letter_code
_entity_poly.pdbx_strand_id
1 'polypeptide(L)'
;MLFTGQRLPRIKDCMTPVRMPKFELKDNWCKEKALYGQNDYIDLLGDGSVHPAQLLYHVPPWLRGFPGQHRANELIKLIHYRNLYKEKMKRNTPKRWHELCKRIRYLLKYHNYKKQDELKIERDLGLWEEKPDFYYKDKTRRSYLDDP
;
A
#
# COMPACT_ATOMS: atom_id res chain seq x y z
N MET A 1 -11.23 36.80 32.61
CA MET A 1 -10.72 35.70 33.46
C MET A 1 -10.88 34.40 32.70
N LEU A 2 -9.80 33.81 32.20
CA LEU A 2 -9.84 32.46 31.63
C LEU A 2 -9.55 31.46 32.75
N PHE A 3 -10.54 30.63 33.10
CA PHE A 3 -10.36 29.51 34.01
C PHE A 3 -9.33 28.54 33.41
N THR A 4 -8.14 28.46 34.00
CA THR A 4 -7.06 27.53 33.60
C THR A 4 -7.13 26.19 34.35
N GLY A 5 -8.33 25.77 34.78
CA GLY A 5 -8.53 24.52 35.51
C GLY A 5 -8.42 23.30 34.58
N GLN A 6 -7.25 22.68 34.51
CA GLN A 6 -7.12 21.35 33.89
C GLN A 6 -7.98 20.35 34.67
N ARG A 7 -8.62 19.41 33.95
CA ARG A 7 -9.46 18.38 34.59
C ARG A 7 -8.56 17.41 35.37
N LEU A 8 -8.92 17.15 36.62
CA LEU A 8 -8.25 16.13 37.44
C LEU A 8 -8.37 14.76 36.76
N PRO A 9 -7.35 13.89 36.91
CA PRO A 9 -7.38 12.54 36.37
C PRO A 9 -8.55 11.73 36.94
N ARG A 10 -9.10 10.84 36.09
CA ARG A 10 -10.27 9.99 36.44
C ARG A 10 -9.92 8.85 37.40
N ILE A 11 -8.62 8.54 37.56
CA ILE A 11 -8.12 7.45 38.41
C ILE A 11 -7.96 8.00 39.82
N LYS A 12 -8.56 7.32 40.80
CA LYS A 12 -8.44 7.66 42.23
C LYS A 12 -6.95 7.65 42.62
N ASP A 13 -6.52 8.67 43.36
CA ASP A 13 -5.14 8.86 43.87
C ASP A 13 -4.04 9.13 42.81
N CYS A 14 -4.39 9.26 41.53
CA CYS A 14 -3.47 9.78 40.52
C CYS A 14 -3.48 11.32 40.59
N MET A 15 -2.32 11.96 40.73
CA MET A 15 -2.20 13.43 40.72
C MET A 15 -1.70 13.98 39.39
N THR A 16 -1.47 13.11 38.40
CA THR A 16 -0.97 13.51 37.08
C THR A 16 -2.10 14.10 36.25
N PRO A 17 -2.04 15.38 35.83
CA PRO A 17 -3.07 15.98 34.99
C PRO A 17 -3.18 15.28 33.63
N VAL A 18 -4.40 15.12 33.10
CA VAL A 18 -4.60 14.56 31.76
C VAL A 18 -4.09 15.57 30.73
N ARG A 19 -3.05 15.19 29.97
CA ARG A 19 -2.52 16.05 28.89
C ARG A 19 -3.58 16.24 27.81
N MET A 20 -4.15 17.43 27.74
CA MET A 20 -4.96 17.82 26.59
C MET A 20 -4.04 18.12 25.40
N PRO A 21 -4.38 17.70 24.18
CA PRO A 21 -3.69 18.19 23.00
C PRO A 21 -3.82 19.71 22.95
N LYS A 22 -2.80 20.39 22.45
CA LYS A 22 -2.85 21.83 22.24
C LYS A 22 -3.98 22.12 21.25
N PHE A 23 -4.87 23.06 21.59
CA PHE A 23 -5.88 23.51 20.64
C PHE A 23 -5.18 24.19 19.46
N GLU A 24 -5.45 23.69 18.26
CA GLU A 24 -4.93 24.25 17.01
C GLU A 24 -6.09 24.72 16.16
N LEU A 25 -6.11 26.02 15.86
CA LEU A 25 -7.04 26.59 14.88
C LEU A 25 -6.65 26.08 13.49
N LYS A 26 -7.55 25.35 12.85
CA LYS A 26 -7.36 24.88 11.47
C LYS A 26 -8.07 25.82 10.52
N ASP A 27 -7.31 26.45 9.62
CA ASP A 27 -7.90 27.16 8.49
C ASP A 27 -8.43 26.15 7.48
N ASN A 28 -9.74 26.15 7.25
CA ASN A 28 -10.40 25.26 6.29
C ASN A 28 -10.44 25.85 4.88
N TRP A 29 -10.19 27.15 4.74
CA TRP A 29 -10.21 27.89 3.48
C TRP A 29 -8.81 28.33 3.04
N CYS A 30 -7.77 27.71 3.59
CA CYS A 30 -6.42 27.91 3.08
C CYS A 30 -6.37 27.52 1.59
N LYS A 31 -5.50 28.19 0.83
CA LYS A 31 -5.40 28.06 -0.63
C LYS A 31 -5.34 26.60 -1.11
N GLU A 32 -4.58 25.75 -0.42
CA GLU A 32 -4.44 24.33 -0.76
C GLU A 32 -5.75 23.55 -0.67
N LYS A 33 -6.55 23.79 0.39
CA LYS A 33 -7.86 23.14 0.57
C LYS A 33 -8.92 23.73 -0.35
N ALA A 34 -8.91 25.05 -0.52
CA ALA A 34 -9.86 25.76 -1.37
C ALA A 34 -9.70 25.37 -2.85
N LEU A 35 -8.47 25.11 -3.30
CA LEU A 35 -8.15 24.69 -4.67
C LEU A 35 -8.07 23.17 -4.84
N TYR A 36 -8.37 22.40 -3.79
CA TYR A 36 -8.29 20.94 -3.86
C TYR A 36 -9.30 20.38 -4.88
N GLY A 37 -8.83 19.48 -5.76
CA GLY A 37 -9.63 18.90 -6.85
C GLY A 37 -9.78 19.80 -8.08
N GLN A 38 -9.16 20.99 -8.08
CA GLN A 38 -9.07 21.81 -9.27
C GLN A 38 -8.31 21.05 -10.36
N ASN A 39 -8.88 21.02 -11.57
CA ASN A 39 -8.35 20.34 -12.77
C ASN A 39 -8.39 18.79 -12.73
N ASP A 40 -9.17 18.17 -11.84
CA ASP A 40 -9.32 16.70 -11.84
C ASP A 40 -9.94 16.14 -13.13
N TYR A 41 -10.78 16.93 -13.82
CA TYR A 41 -11.46 16.59 -15.06
C TYR A 41 -10.88 17.30 -16.30
N ILE A 42 -9.59 17.65 -16.26
CA ILE A 42 -8.91 18.37 -17.35
C ILE A 42 -8.92 17.59 -18.68
N ASP A 43 -8.95 16.28 -18.62
CA ASP A 43 -9.07 15.39 -19.77
C ASP A 43 -10.46 15.43 -20.42
N LEU A 44 -11.51 15.58 -19.62
CA LEU A 44 -12.91 15.63 -20.10
C LEU A 44 -13.31 17.01 -20.58
N LEU A 45 -12.84 18.07 -19.92
CA LEU A 45 -13.26 19.46 -20.17
C LEU A 45 -12.21 20.30 -20.92
N GLY A 46 -11.01 19.77 -21.10
CA GLY A 46 -9.90 20.41 -21.82
C GLY A 46 -9.77 19.91 -23.26
N ASP A 47 -8.54 19.96 -23.77
CA ASP A 47 -8.15 19.49 -25.10
C ASP A 47 -7.74 18.01 -25.12
N GLY A 48 -7.77 17.33 -23.98
CA GLY A 48 -7.35 15.93 -23.83
C GLY A 48 -5.84 15.70 -23.91
N SER A 49 -5.02 16.75 -23.94
CA SER A 49 -3.55 16.64 -24.06
C SER A 49 -2.87 16.11 -22.79
N VAL A 50 -3.51 16.30 -21.63
CA VAL A 50 -2.97 15.93 -20.31
C VAL A 50 -3.91 14.96 -19.61
N HIS A 51 -3.39 13.80 -19.21
CA HIS A 51 -4.14 12.83 -18.40
C HIS A 51 -4.03 13.17 -16.90
N PRO A 52 -5.10 13.09 -16.08
CA PRO A 52 -5.11 13.51 -14.66
C PRO A 52 -4.02 12.84 -13.82
N ALA A 53 -3.69 11.57 -14.10
CA ALA A 53 -2.58 10.86 -13.45
C ALA A 53 -1.23 11.60 -13.53
N GLN A 54 -1.00 12.44 -14.54
CA GLN A 54 0.22 13.21 -14.70
C GLN A 54 0.32 14.39 -13.70
N LEU A 55 -0.82 14.89 -13.22
CA LEU A 55 -0.93 15.98 -12.25
C LEU A 55 -0.61 15.55 -10.80
N LEU A 56 -0.43 14.25 -10.57
CA LEU A 56 -0.09 13.69 -9.26
C LEU A 56 1.40 13.94 -8.91
N TYR A 57 1.77 15.20 -8.70
CA TYR A 57 3.16 15.61 -8.44
C TYR A 57 3.73 15.08 -7.12
N HIS A 58 2.87 14.87 -6.12
CA HIS A 58 3.24 14.28 -4.84
C HIS A 58 3.55 12.77 -4.95
N VAL A 59 3.16 12.13 -6.06
CA VAL A 59 3.37 10.70 -6.31
C VAL A 59 4.63 10.52 -7.18
N PRO A 60 5.53 9.57 -6.82
CA PRO A 60 6.67 9.23 -7.66
C PRO A 60 6.24 8.91 -9.09
N PRO A 61 6.99 9.35 -10.14
CA PRO A 61 6.59 9.16 -11.54
C PRO A 61 6.25 7.71 -11.91
N TRP A 62 6.99 6.74 -11.36
CA TRP A 62 6.78 5.31 -11.59
C TRP A 62 5.49 4.74 -10.96
N LEU A 63 4.81 5.51 -10.13
CA LEU A 63 3.59 5.11 -9.43
C LEU A 63 2.35 5.91 -9.87
N ARG A 64 2.52 6.93 -10.72
CA ARG A 64 1.39 7.70 -11.25
C ARG A 64 0.52 6.84 -12.15
N GLY A 65 -0.80 6.90 -11.96
CA GLY A 65 -1.77 6.13 -12.73
C GLY A 65 -1.77 4.62 -12.42
N PHE A 66 -1.08 4.19 -11.36
CA PHE A 66 -1.06 2.79 -10.96
C PHE A 66 -2.43 2.38 -10.38
N PRO A 67 -3.00 1.23 -10.77
CA PRO A 67 -4.32 0.81 -10.29
C PRO A 67 -4.34 0.65 -8.77
N GLY A 68 -5.33 1.28 -8.11
CA GLY A 68 -5.38 1.41 -6.66
C GLY A 68 -5.80 0.15 -5.89
N GLN A 69 -6.58 -0.75 -6.52
CA GLN A 69 -7.36 -1.75 -5.78
C GLN A 69 -7.07 -3.21 -6.18
N HIS A 70 -5.81 -3.57 -6.37
CA HIS A 70 -5.46 -4.98 -6.58
C HIS A 70 -5.04 -5.67 -5.27
N ARG A 71 -5.48 -6.91 -5.04
CA ARG A 71 -5.09 -7.74 -3.88
C ARG A 71 -3.59 -7.89 -3.68
N ALA A 72 -2.85 -7.88 -4.78
CA ALA A 72 -1.41 -8.03 -4.83
C ALA A 72 -0.73 -6.70 -5.20
N ASN A 73 -1.32 -5.56 -4.84
CA ASN A 73 -0.82 -4.25 -5.26
C ASN A 73 0.64 -4.03 -4.87
N GLU A 74 1.01 -4.41 -3.65
CA GLU A 74 2.41 -4.33 -3.20
C GLU A 74 3.34 -5.14 -4.11
N LEU A 75 2.98 -6.39 -4.43
CA LEU A 75 3.79 -7.25 -5.28
C LEU A 75 3.99 -6.63 -6.67
N ILE A 76 2.91 -6.16 -7.29
CA ILE A 76 2.97 -5.59 -8.65
C ILE A 76 3.80 -4.30 -8.63
N LYS A 77 3.62 -3.43 -7.64
CA LYS A 77 4.43 -2.20 -7.46
C LYS A 77 5.92 -2.52 -7.32
N LEU A 78 6.27 -3.51 -6.50
CA LEU A 78 7.66 -3.90 -6.29
C LEU A 78 8.28 -4.54 -7.54
N ILE A 79 7.53 -5.36 -8.28
CA ILE A 79 7.98 -5.91 -9.58
C ILE A 79 8.21 -4.77 -10.59
N HIS A 80 7.28 -3.83 -10.69
CA HIS A 80 7.39 -2.69 -11.59
C HIS A 80 8.61 -1.82 -11.23
N TYR A 81 8.76 -1.46 -9.95
CA TYR A 81 9.92 -0.74 -9.43
C TYR A 81 11.24 -1.47 -9.69
N ARG A 82 11.28 -2.79 -9.43
CA ARG A 82 12.44 -3.63 -9.71
C ARG A 82 12.84 -3.57 -11.18
N ASN A 83 11.88 -3.66 -12.10
CA ASN A 83 12.15 -3.67 -13.53
C ASN A 83 12.66 -2.32 -14.03
N LEU A 84 12.10 -1.21 -13.53
CA LEU A 84 12.53 0.15 -13.90
C LEU A 84 13.94 0.48 -13.41
N TYR A 85 14.29 0.07 -12.18
CA TYR A 85 15.54 0.50 -11.53
C TYR A 85 16.57 -0.62 -11.36
N LYS A 86 16.39 -1.76 -12.03
CA LYS A 86 17.24 -2.97 -11.91
C LYS A 86 18.74 -2.66 -11.95
N GLU A 87 19.17 -2.04 -13.04
CA GLU A 87 20.60 -1.83 -13.29
C GLU A 87 21.22 -0.80 -12.33
N LYS A 88 20.46 0.26 -12.01
CA LYS A 88 20.88 1.29 -11.04
C LYS A 88 20.98 0.74 -9.63
N MET A 89 20.01 -0.07 -9.19
CA MET A 89 20.00 -0.64 -7.84
C MET A 89 21.09 -1.69 -7.65
N LYS A 90 21.35 -2.53 -8.66
CA LYS A 90 22.42 -3.53 -8.60
C LYS A 90 23.79 -2.88 -8.43
N ARG A 91 24.07 -1.81 -9.18
CA ARG A 91 25.34 -1.08 -9.12
C ARG A 91 25.50 -0.27 -7.84
N ASN A 92 24.47 0.48 -7.45
CA ASN A 92 24.63 1.48 -6.39
C ASN A 92 24.21 0.97 -5.01
N THR A 93 23.28 0.03 -4.92
CA THR A 93 22.66 -0.40 -3.66
C THR A 93 22.35 -1.91 -3.64
N PRO A 94 23.38 -2.79 -3.69
CA PRO A 94 23.19 -4.23 -3.81
C PRO A 94 22.43 -4.86 -2.62
N LYS A 95 22.62 -4.31 -1.40
CA LYS A 95 21.84 -4.75 -0.22
C LYS A 95 20.33 -4.52 -0.39
N ARG A 96 19.94 -3.31 -0.79
CA ARG A 96 18.53 -2.97 -1.05
C ARG A 96 17.95 -3.80 -2.20
N TRP A 97 18.76 -4.09 -3.22
CA TRP A 97 18.37 -5.00 -4.31
C TRP A 97 18.05 -6.42 -3.77
N HIS A 98 18.91 -6.96 -2.92
CA HIS A 98 18.69 -8.27 -2.31
C HIS A 98 17.41 -8.29 -1.45
N GLU A 99 17.18 -7.26 -0.63
CA GLU A 99 15.97 -7.11 0.18
C GLU A 99 14.70 -7.00 -0.66
N LEU A 100 14.73 -6.21 -1.75
CA LEU A 100 13.64 -6.09 -2.71
C LEU A 100 13.28 -7.45 -3.32
N CYS A 101 14.27 -8.18 -3.83
CA CYS A 101 14.08 -9.52 -4.40
C CYS A 101 13.55 -10.53 -3.37
N LYS A 102 14.00 -10.43 -2.11
CA LYS A 102 13.49 -11.26 -1.01
C LYS A 102 12.00 -10.95 -0.73
N ARG A 103 11.61 -9.68 -0.69
CA ARG A 103 10.21 -9.27 -0.49
C ARG A 103 9.31 -9.74 -1.64
N ILE A 104 9.76 -9.57 -2.89
CA ILE A 104 9.03 -10.04 -4.07
C ILE A 104 8.80 -11.56 -4.01
N ARG A 105 9.84 -12.34 -3.70
CA ARG A 105 9.71 -13.81 -3.55
C ARG A 105 8.73 -14.20 -2.45
N TYR A 106 8.80 -13.54 -1.30
CA TYR A 106 7.84 -13.76 -0.21
C TYR A 106 6.40 -13.48 -0.66
N LEU A 107 6.15 -12.33 -1.29
CA LEU A 107 4.82 -11.92 -1.73
C LEU A 107 4.27 -12.83 -2.83
N LEU A 108 5.11 -13.27 -3.78
CA LEU A 108 4.74 -14.29 -4.76
C LEU A 108 4.27 -15.56 -4.08
N LYS A 109 5.05 -16.08 -3.12
CA LYS A 109 4.68 -17.29 -2.37
C LYS A 109 3.39 -17.08 -1.57
N TYR A 110 3.24 -15.94 -0.91
CA TYR A 110 2.07 -15.61 -0.11
C TYR A 110 0.80 -15.53 -0.97
N HIS A 111 0.83 -14.77 -2.07
CA HIS A 111 -0.34 -14.59 -2.93
C HIS A 111 -0.69 -15.84 -3.73
N ASN A 112 0.28 -16.68 -4.12
CA ASN A 112 0.01 -17.89 -4.90
C ASN A 112 -0.37 -19.09 -4.02
N TYR A 113 0.21 -19.25 -2.82
CA TYR A 113 0.04 -20.47 -2.02
C TYR A 113 -0.77 -20.29 -0.74
N LYS A 114 -0.65 -19.16 -0.04
CA LYS A 114 -1.36 -18.96 1.24
C LYS A 114 -2.76 -18.36 1.08
N LYS A 115 -3.00 -17.70 -0.05
CA LYS A 115 -4.26 -17.00 -0.31
C LYS A 115 -5.29 -17.82 -1.08
N GLN A 116 -4.85 -18.85 -1.80
CA GLN A 116 -5.76 -19.76 -2.52
C GLN A 116 -6.52 -20.71 -1.60
N ASP A 117 -6.19 -20.75 -0.31
CA ASP A 117 -6.91 -21.56 0.68
C ASP A 117 -8.11 -20.77 1.23
N GLU A 118 -8.94 -20.22 0.33
CA GLU A 118 -10.20 -19.55 0.71
C GLU A 118 -11.21 -20.56 1.30
N LEU A 119 -11.01 -21.85 1.03
CA LEU A 119 -11.78 -22.97 1.55
C LEU A 119 -11.13 -23.60 2.80
N LYS A 120 -10.15 -22.94 3.43
CA LYS A 120 -9.45 -23.51 4.59
C LYS A 120 -10.42 -23.88 5.70
N ILE A 121 -11.39 -23.01 5.98
CA ILE A 121 -12.41 -23.22 7.02
C ILE A 121 -13.29 -24.43 6.66
N GLU A 122 -13.73 -24.53 5.41
CA GLU A 122 -14.56 -25.66 4.96
C GLU A 122 -13.79 -26.99 4.97
N ARG A 123 -12.49 -26.95 4.71
CA ARG A 123 -11.58 -28.11 4.81
C ARG A 123 -11.33 -28.52 6.25
N ASP A 124 -11.11 -27.56 7.15
CA ASP A 124 -10.97 -27.81 8.59
C ASP A 124 -12.26 -28.42 9.17
N LEU A 125 -13.42 -28.11 8.58
CA LEU A 125 -14.72 -28.71 8.89
C LEU A 125 -14.97 -30.08 8.23
N GLY A 126 -14.04 -30.57 7.40
CA GLY A 126 -14.17 -31.87 6.72
C GLY A 126 -15.22 -31.92 5.62
N LEU A 127 -15.65 -30.77 5.08
CA LEU A 127 -16.68 -30.70 4.03
C LEU A 127 -16.18 -31.15 2.64
N TRP A 128 -14.86 -31.31 2.49
CA TRP A 128 -14.22 -31.69 1.23
C TRP A 128 -13.27 -32.88 1.46
N GLU A 129 -13.46 -33.97 0.71
CA GLU A 129 -12.62 -35.18 0.80
C GLU A 129 -11.29 -35.04 0.05
N GLU A 130 -11.26 -34.24 -1.02
CA GLU A 130 -10.06 -34.07 -1.84
C GLU A 130 -9.06 -33.10 -1.20
N LYS A 131 -7.81 -33.56 -1.08
CA LYS A 131 -6.70 -32.70 -0.67
C LYS A 131 -6.47 -31.63 -1.75
N PRO A 132 -6.40 -30.34 -1.41
CA PRO A 132 -6.10 -29.30 -2.38
C PRO A 132 -4.82 -29.62 -3.15
N ASP A 133 -4.94 -29.71 -4.47
CA ASP A 133 -3.79 -29.81 -5.32
C ASP A 133 -3.15 -28.42 -5.48
N PHE A 134 -2.19 -28.14 -4.60
CA PHE A 134 -1.36 -26.93 -4.64
C PHE A 134 -0.34 -26.93 -5.82
N TYR A 135 -0.37 -27.97 -6.64
CA TYR A 135 0.52 -28.21 -7.78
C TYR A 135 -0.19 -28.14 -9.15
N TYR A 136 -1.51 -28.37 -9.23
CA TYR A 136 -2.26 -28.52 -10.50
C TYR A 136 -2.56 -27.25 -11.31
N LYS A 137 -2.22 -26.05 -10.83
CA LYS A 137 -2.21 -24.88 -11.74
C LYS A 137 -0.93 -24.94 -12.56
N ASP A 138 -1.00 -25.52 -13.75
CA ASP A 138 0.01 -25.56 -14.80
C ASP A 138 1.13 -24.51 -14.61
N LYS A 139 2.25 -24.94 -14.01
CA LYS A 139 3.39 -24.07 -13.62
C LYS A 139 4.42 -23.92 -14.73
N THR A 140 4.14 -24.41 -15.94
CA THR A 140 5.02 -24.24 -17.12
C THR A 140 5.30 -22.78 -17.49
N ARG A 141 4.62 -21.79 -16.87
CA ARG A 141 4.77 -20.36 -17.21
C ARG A 141 5.29 -19.42 -16.11
N ARG A 142 5.67 -19.89 -14.91
CA ARG A 142 6.58 -19.20 -13.95
C ARG A 142 6.47 -19.84 -12.57
N SER A 143 7.40 -20.72 -12.25
CA SER A 143 7.75 -21.04 -10.88
C SER A 143 8.80 -20.03 -10.38
N TYR A 144 8.78 -19.67 -9.09
CA TYR A 144 9.84 -18.84 -8.49
C TYR A 144 11.13 -19.65 -8.23
N LEU A 145 11.09 -20.95 -8.52
CA LEU A 145 12.23 -21.86 -8.53
C LEU A 145 12.93 -21.85 -9.90
N ASP A 146 12.36 -21.16 -10.89
CA ASP A 146 12.96 -20.94 -12.21
C ASP A 146 13.81 -19.64 -12.16
N ASP A 147 14.86 -19.64 -11.33
CA ASP A 147 16.04 -18.80 -11.59
C ASP A 147 17.11 -19.72 -12.21
N PRO A 148 17.81 -19.31 -13.29
CA PRO A 148 18.96 -20.07 -13.80
C PRO A 148 20.12 -20.13 -12.80
#